data_AF-A0A8H8JW37-F1
#
_entry.id   AF-A0A8H8JW37-F1
#
_cell.length_a   1.000
_cell.length_b   1.000
_cell.length_c   1.000
_cell.angle_alpha   90.00
_cell.angle_beta   90.00
_cell.angle_gamma   90.00
#
_symmetry.space_group_name_H-M   'P 1'
#
loop_
_entity.id
_entity.type
_entity.pdbx_description
1 polymer ?
#
loop_
_entity_poly.entity_id
_entity_poly.type
_entity_poly.pdbx_seq_one_letter_code
_entity_poly.pdbx_strand_id
1 'polypeptide(L)'
;MSLFDQYRARQLLTLLLLPAPPSSSNGTKKAIEFFDTLEIYPGSKIRHFKALHKKTGIPYEEMLFFDDEMRNKDVESLGVTMQHVRDGMNWNIFRRGLELWRKRHPIHDEQDTEIQSTSGNAE
;
A
#
# COMPACT_ATOMS: atom_id res chain seq x y z
N MET A 1 16.00 8.27 -15.54
CA MET A 1 16.12 6.80 -15.44
C MET A 1 15.95 6.24 -16.85
N SER A 2 16.80 5.34 -17.29
CA SER A 2 16.81 4.74 -18.63
C SER A 2 16.05 3.40 -18.64
N LEU A 3 15.73 2.86 -19.83
CA LEU A 3 15.23 1.47 -19.97
C LEU A 3 16.18 0.47 -19.30
N PHE A 4 17.48 0.75 -19.33
CA PHE A 4 18.51 -0.06 -18.70
C PHE A 4 18.43 -0.04 -17.16
N ASP A 5 18.10 1.11 -16.57
CA ASP A 5 17.94 1.24 -15.12
C ASP A 5 16.68 0.50 -14.62
N GLN A 6 15.58 0.56 -15.39
CA GLN A 6 14.37 -0.20 -15.09
C GLN A 6 14.66 -1.72 -15.08
N TYR A 7 15.42 -2.20 -16.06
CA TYR A 7 15.83 -3.59 -16.12
C TYR A 7 16.68 -3.97 -14.91
N ARG A 8 17.68 -3.16 -14.56
CA ARG A 8 18.53 -3.39 -13.38
C ARG A 8 17.75 -3.41 -12.07
N ALA A 9 16.83 -2.48 -11.86
CA ALA A 9 15.99 -2.45 -10.67
C ALA A 9 15.19 -3.75 -10.51
N ARG A 10 14.60 -4.27 -11.60
CA ARG A 10 13.91 -5.56 -11.57
C ARG A 10 14.86 -6.72 -11.30
N GLN A 11 16.04 -6.74 -11.91
CA GLN A 11 17.05 -7.78 -11.66
C GLN A 11 17.56 -7.76 -10.22
N LEU A 12 17.76 -6.59 -9.62
CA LEU A 12 18.20 -6.51 -8.21
C LEU A 12 17.20 -7.17 -7.27
N LEU A 13 15.89 -7.02 -7.53
CA LEU A 13 14.85 -7.68 -6.73
C LEU A 13 14.83 -9.22 -6.90
N THR A 14 15.34 -9.77 -8.01
CA THR A 14 15.46 -11.23 -8.19
C THR A 14 16.68 -11.80 -7.47
N LEU A 15 17.68 -10.97 -7.18
CA LEU A 15 18.93 -11.34 -6.51
C LEU A 15 18.90 -11.10 -4.99
N LEU A 16 18.06 -10.18 -4.51
CA LEU A 16 17.89 -9.92 -3.09
C LEU A 16 17.10 -11.05 -2.42
N LEU A 17 17.75 -11.78 -1.52
CA LEU A 17 17.17 -12.90 -0.78
C LEU A 17 16.75 -12.46 0.63
N LEU A 18 15.49 -12.68 0.97
CA LEU A 18 14.91 -12.40 2.28
C LEU A 18 14.69 -13.70 3.06
N PRO A 19 14.86 -13.69 4.40
CA PRO A 19 14.57 -14.86 5.22
C PRO A 19 13.07 -15.19 5.14
N ALA A 20 12.74 -16.47 4.99
CA ALA A 20 11.35 -16.90 5.08
C ALA A 20 10.80 -16.69 6.51
N PRO A 21 9.48 -16.49 6.65
CA PRO A 21 8.84 -16.45 7.96
C PRO A 21 9.18 -17.72 8.77
N PRO A 22 9.26 -17.62 10.11
CA PRO A 22 9.62 -18.75 10.98
C PRO A 22 8.65 -19.94 10.90
N SER A 23 7.45 -19.75 10.34
CA SER A 23 6.45 -20.81 10.09
C SER A 23 6.71 -21.63 8.82
N SER A 24 7.67 -21.24 7.99
CA SER A 24 8.05 -21.95 6.76
C SER A 24 9.37 -22.69 6.98
N SER A 25 9.32 -24.02 6.96
CA SER A 25 10.48 -24.89 7.06
C SER A 25 11.41 -24.70 5.86
N ASN A 26 12.46 -23.91 6.04
CA ASN A 26 13.62 -23.73 5.15
C ASN A 26 13.36 -23.09 3.78
N GLY A 27 13.67 -21.80 3.68
CA GLY A 27 13.91 -21.14 2.39
C GLY A 27 14.33 -19.69 2.57
N THR A 28 15.14 -19.19 1.65
CA THR A 28 15.18 -17.75 1.38
C THR A 28 14.21 -17.47 0.23
N LYS A 29 13.52 -16.33 0.27
CA LYS A 29 12.59 -15.90 -0.77
C LYS A 29 13.18 -14.71 -1.52
N LYS A 30 13.07 -14.67 -2.84
CA LYS A 30 13.51 -13.51 -3.62
C LYS A 30 12.59 -12.32 -3.31
N ALA A 31 13.16 -11.13 -3.13
CA ALA A 31 12.41 -9.94 -2.80
C ALA A 31 11.31 -9.62 -3.82
N ILE A 32 11.55 -9.91 -5.11
CA ILE A 32 10.58 -9.70 -6.18
C ILE A 32 9.26 -10.46 -5.95
N GLU A 33 9.28 -11.57 -5.21
CA GLU A 33 8.11 -12.42 -4.96
C GLU A 33 7.20 -11.91 -3.83
N PHE A 34 7.51 -10.75 -3.24
CA PHE A 34 6.64 -10.07 -2.27
C PHE A 34 5.74 -9.00 -2.90
N PHE A 35 5.88 -8.77 -4.21
CA PHE A 35 5.15 -7.73 -4.93
C PHE A 35 4.21 -8.34 -5.97
N ASP A 36 2.91 -8.13 -5.82
CA ASP A 36 1.92 -8.57 -6.81
C ASP A 36 1.99 -7.75 -8.11
N THR A 37 2.39 -6.48 -8.00
CA THR A 37 2.50 -5.54 -9.12
C THR A 37 3.77 -4.70 -9.00
N LEU A 38 4.35 -4.30 -10.14
CA LEU A 38 5.60 -3.54 -10.22
C LEU A 38 5.57 -2.50 -11.34
N GLU A 39 5.31 -1.24 -10.97
CA GLU A 39 5.46 -0.05 -11.84
C GLU A 39 6.85 0.58 -11.64
N ILE A 40 7.83 0.05 -12.36
CA ILE A 40 9.22 0.54 -12.33
C ILE A 40 9.55 1.07 -13.72
N TYR A 41 9.54 2.38 -13.90
CA TYR A 41 9.94 3.08 -15.12
C TYR A 41 10.04 4.58 -14.82
N PRO A 42 10.62 5.40 -15.71
CA PRO A 42 10.67 6.84 -15.54
C PRO A 42 9.28 7.46 -15.76
N GLY A 43 8.90 8.43 -14.92
CA GLY A 43 7.64 9.15 -15.07
C GLY A 43 7.17 9.78 -13.75
N SER A 44 6.04 10.47 -13.79
CA SER A 44 5.38 10.93 -12.57
C SER A 44 4.76 9.76 -11.80
N LYS A 45 4.75 9.83 -10.48
CA LYS A 45 4.09 8.81 -9.66
C LYS A 45 2.59 8.76 -9.91
N ILE A 46 1.97 9.87 -10.33
CA ILE A 46 0.59 9.90 -10.87
C ILE A 46 0.39 8.85 -11.97
N ARG A 47 1.33 8.74 -12.93
CA ARG A 47 1.24 7.73 -14.00
C ARG A 47 1.33 6.31 -13.45
N HIS A 48 2.23 6.09 -12.48
CA HIS A 48 2.40 4.78 -11.85
C HIS A 48 1.14 4.38 -11.09
N PHE A 49 0.56 5.29 -10.29
CA PHE A 49 -0.66 5.03 -9.55
C PHE A 49 -1.87 4.76 -10.46
N LYS A 50 -2.01 5.49 -11.58
CA LYS A 50 -3.04 5.16 -12.59
C LYS A 50 -2.88 3.75 -13.16
N ALA A 51 -1.65 3.31 -13.40
CA ALA A 51 -1.37 1.97 -13.88
C ALA A 51 -1.61 0.90 -12.80
N LEU A 52 -1.25 1.18 -11.54
CA LEU A 52 -1.56 0.32 -10.39
C LEU A 52 -3.07 0.15 -10.24
N HIS A 53 -3.82 1.25 -10.15
CA HIS A 53 -5.29 1.22 -10.05
C HIS A 53 -5.92 0.42 -11.20
N LYS A 54 -5.46 0.62 -12.45
CA LYS A 54 -5.94 -0.16 -13.60
C LYS A 54 -5.68 -1.67 -13.46
N LYS A 55 -4.56 -2.07 -12.84
CA LYS A 55 -4.18 -3.48 -12.69
C LYS A 55 -4.85 -4.15 -11.50
N THR A 56 -5.01 -3.43 -10.38
CA THR A 56 -5.49 -3.99 -9.12
C THR A 56 -6.96 -3.74 -8.87
N GLY A 57 -7.55 -2.71 -9.48
CA GLY A 57 -8.92 -2.25 -9.18
C GLY A 57 -9.07 -1.57 -7.82
N ILE A 58 -7.99 -1.43 -7.04
CA ILE A 58 -8.03 -0.84 -5.70
C ILE A 58 -8.28 0.67 -5.84
N PRO A 59 -9.29 1.25 -5.14
CA PRO A 59 -9.49 2.70 -5.11
C PRO A 59 -8.25 3.45 -4.62
N TYR A 60 -8.03 4.69 -5.06
CA TYR A 60 -6.81 5.42 -4.68
C TYR A 60 -6.78 5.74 -3.19
N GLU A 61 -7.94 6.01 -2.60
CA GLU A 61 -8.14 6.29 -1.18
C GLU A 61 -7.63 5.12 -0.33
N GLU A 62 -7.87 3.90 -0.78
CA GLU A 62 -7.42 2.64 -0.15
C GLU A 62 -5.91 2.39 -0.30
N MET A 63 -5.14 3.31 -0.91
CA MET A 63 -3.69 3.17 -1.09
C MET A 63 -2.89 4.02 -0.09
N LEU A 64 -1.87 3.40 0.50
CA LEU A 64 -0.84 4.06 1.31
C LEU A 64 0.52 3.97 0.62
N PHE A 65 1.14 5.13 0.40
CA PHE A 65 2.37 5.26 -0.35
C PHE A 65 3.52 5.80 0.52
N PHE A 66 4.66 5.13 0.48
CA PHE A 66 5.88 5.52 1.17
C PHE A 66 6.95 5.90 0.15
N ASP A 67 7.48 7.12 0.22
CA ASP A 67 8.50 7.63 -0.71
C ASP A 67 9.33 8.73 -0.04
N ASP A 68 10.61 8.82 -0.40
CA ASP A 68 11.57 9.77 0.16
C ASP A 68 11.57 11.12 -0.57
N GLU A 69 10.97 11.18 -1.76
CA GLU A 69 10.91 12.38 -2.57
C GLU A 69 9.62 13.17 -2.29
N MET A 70 9.75 14.31 -1.59
CA MET A 70 8.59 15.16 -1.26
C MET A 70 7.78 15.62 -2.49
N ARG A 71 8.40 15.73 -3.67
CA ARG A 71 7.70 16.09 -4.91
C ARG A 71 6.66 15.07 -5.34
N ASN A 72 6.79 13.82 -4.90
CA ASN A 72 5.85 12.73 -5.19
C ASN A 72 4.59 12.80 -4.32
N LYS A 73 4.43 13.85 -3.50
CA LYS A 73 3.18 14.16 -2.79
C LYS A 73 2.03 14.52 -3.74
N ASP A 74 2.32 14.81 -5.01
CA ASP A 74 1.32 15.03 -6.05
C ASP A 74 0.28 13.90 -6.14
N VAL A 75 0.64 12.65 -5.83
CA VAL A 75 -0.28 11.51 -5.79
C VAL A 75 -1.46 11.68 -4.84
N GLU A 76 -1.36 12.53 -3.82
CA GLU A 76 -2.48 12.82 -2.93
C GLU A 76 -3.65 13.47 -3.67
N SER A 77 -3.41 14.12 -4.83
CA SER A 77 -4.48 14.65 -5.68
C SER A 77 -5.37 13.57 -6.29
N LEU A 78 -4.94 12.29 -6.25
CA LEU A 78 -5.75 11.14 -6.66
C LEU A 78 -6.55 10.53 -5.50
N GLY A 79 -6.29 10.91 -4.25
CA GLY A 79 -6.85 10.29 -3.04
C GLY A 79 -5.87 9.43 -2.25
N VAL A 80 -4.70 9.12 -2.81
CA VAL A 80 -3.66 8.30 -2.16
C VAL A 80 -3.19 8.96 -0.87
N THR A 81 -2.98 8.16 0.18
CA THR A 81 -2.32 8.65 1.40
C THR A 81 -0.80 8.55 1.23
N MET A 82 -0.07 9.65 1.35
CA MET A 82 1.39 9.66 1.23
C MET A 82 2.08 9.87 2.59
N GLN A 83 3.04 9.00 2.91
CA GLN A 83 3.94 9.11 4.05
C GLN A 83 5.37 9.36 3.56
N HIS A 84 5.90 10.55 3.87
CA HIS A 84 7.28 10.92 3.53
C HIS A 84 8.29 10.12 4.36
N VAL A 85 9.33 9.61 3.69
CA VAL A 85 10.36 8.74 4.28
C VAL A 85 11.74 9.39 4.12
N ARG A 86 12.23 10.13 5.12
CA ARG A 86 13.53 10.85 5.00
C ARG A 86 14.75 9.93 5.02
N ASP A 87 14.79 9.02 5.99
CA ASP A 87 15.99 8.22 6.33
C ASP A 87 15.73 6.72 6.16
N GLY A 88 14.96 6.37 5.13
CA GLY A 88 14.54 4.99 4.86
C GLY A 88 13.41 4.48 5.77
N MET A 89 12.92 3.30 5.43
CA MET A 89 11.77 2.68 6.10
C MET A 89 12.17 2.09 7.45
N ASN A 90 11.34 2.33 8.46
CA ASN A 90 11.39 1.66 9.75
C ASN A 90 9.97 1.54 10.33
N TRP A 91 9.84 0.81 11.44
CA TRP A 91 8.55 0.55 12.08
C TRP A 91 7.79 1.81 12.51
N ASN A 92 8.50 2.88 12.89
CA ASN A 92 7.86 4.12 13.30
C ASN A 92 7.26 4.87 12.11
N ILE A 93 7.99 4.91 10.98
CA ILE A 93 7.49 5.50 9.73
C ILE A 93 6.31 4.69 9.20
N PHE A 94 6.42 3.36 9.19
CA PHE A 94 5.33 2.48 8.76
C PHE A 94 4.05 2.72 9.58
N ARG A 95 4.17 2.72 10.91
CA ARG A 95 3.03 2.95 11.81
C ARG A 95 2.39 4.32 11.60
N ARG A 96 3.21 5.37 11.45
CA ARG A 96 2.71 6.73 11.19
C ARG A 96 1.93 6.79 9.87
N GLY A 97 2.43 6.17 8.81
CA GLY A 97 1.71 6.09 7.54
C GLY A 97 0.36 5.39 7.70
N LEU A 98 0.34 4.27 8.43
CA LEU A 98 -0.90 3.51 8.68
C LEU A 98 -1.92 4.32 9.51
N GLU A 99 -1.45 5.06 10.53
CA GLU A 99 -2.30 5.96 11.32
C GLU A 99 -2.90 7.09 10.47
N LEU A 100 -2.10 7.70 9.57
CA LEU A 100 -2.59 8.71 8.64
C LEU A 100 -3.66 8.16 7.71
N TRP A 101 -3.43 6.97 7.18
CA TRP A 101 -4.39 6.30 6.30
C TRP A 101 -5.70 5.96 7.03
N ARG A 102 -5.62 5.38 8.23
CA ARG A 102 -6.80 5.05 9.06
C ARG A 102 -7.64 6.27 9.45
N LYS A 103 -7.02 7.42 9.69
CA LYS A 103 -7.76 8.67 9.97
C LYS A 103 -8.66 9.10 8.80
N ARG A 104 -8.31 8.72 7.57
CA ARG A 104 -9.11 8.98 6.36
C ARG A 104 -10.13 7.88 6.07
N HIS A 105 -10.02 6.73 6.74
CA HIS A 105 -10.88 5.55 6.60
C HIS A 105 -11.43 5.16 7.97
N PRO A 106 -12.31 6.00 8.57
CA PRO A 106 -12.99 5.61 9.80
C PRO A 106 -13.76 4.32 9.54
N ILE A 107 -13.55 3.33 10.40
CA ILE A 107 -14.33 2.10 10.37
C ILE A 107 -15.76 2.51 10.73
N HIS A 108 -16.65 2.48 9.74
CA HIS A 108 -18.08 2.51 10.00
C HIS A 108 -18.50 1.07 10.31
N ASP A 109 -18.68 0.77 11.59
CA ASP A 109 -19.27 -0.50 12.03
C ASP A 109 -20.75 -0.52 11.62
N GLU A 110 -21.03 -0.86 10.36
CA GLU A 110 -22.38 -1.21 9.90
C GLU A 110 -22.66 -2.68 10.22
N GLN A 111 -22.89 -2.97 11.50
CA GLN A 111 -23.58 -4.17 12.02
C GLN A 111 -23.71 -4.06 13.54
N ASP A 112 -24.76 -3.38 14.03
CA ASP A 112 -25.38 -3.58 15.37
C ASP A 112 -26.63 -2.72 15.59
N THR A 113 -27.48 -2.52 14.57
CA THR A 113 -28.81 -1.90 14.73
C THR A 113 -29.89 -2.70 14.02
N GLU A 114 -30.04 -3.97 14.38
CA GLU A 114 -31.31 -4.66 14.20
C GLU A 114 -31.47 -5.66 15.34
N ILE A 115 -32.24 -5.26 16.36
CA ILE A 115 -33.13 -6.04 17.25
C ILE A 115 -33.42 -5.13 18.46
N GLN A 116 -34.44 -4.27 18.33
CA GLN A 116 -35.30 -3.81 19.44
C GLN A 116 -36.48 -2.98 18.90
N SER A 117 -37.37 -3.61 18.13
CA SER A 117 -38.72 -3.06 17.92
C SER A 117 -39.73 -4.12 17.46
N THR A 118 -39.84 -5.24 18.18
CA THR A 118 -41.05 -6.08 18.15
C THR A 118 -41.34 -6.64 19.54
N SER A 119 -41.87 -5.82 20.43
CA SER A 119 -42.59 -6.25 21.64
C SER A 119 -43.43 -5.08 22.15
N GLY A 120 -44.39 -4.66 21.34
CA GLY A 120 -45.49 -3.80 21.75
C GLY A 120 -46.70 -4.25 20.96
N ASN A 121 -47.51 -5.12 21.57
CA ASN A 121 -48.96 -5.28 21.36
C ASN A 121 -49.42 -6.62 21.94
N ALA A 122 -50.03 -6.56 23.13
CA ALA A 122 -51.22 -7.32 23.44
C ALA A 122 -51.91 -6.62 24.61
N GLU A 123 -53.07 -6.05 24.30
CA GLU A 123 -54.15 -5.73 25.24
C GLU A 123 -54.61 -6.97 26.01
#